data_AF-A0A535IL98-F1
#
_entry.id   AF-A0A535IL98-F1
#
_cell.length_a   1.000
_cell.length_b   1.000
_cell.length_c   1.000
_cell.angle_alpha   90.00
_cell.angle_beta   90.00
_cell.angle_gamma   90.00
#
_symmetry.space_group_name_H-M   'P 1'
#
loop_
_entity.id
_entity.type
_entity.pdbx_description
1 polymer ?
#
loop_
_entity_poly.entity_id
_entity_poly.type
_entity_poly.pdbx_seq_one_letter_code
_entity_poly.pdbx_strand_id
1 'polypeptide(L)' 'MSNTSQPDRNLALELVRVTEAAAMAAARWMGKGDRNACDKAAVDAMRLLLNTVSMDG' A
#
# COMPACT_ATOMS: atom_id res chain seq x y z
N MET A 1 -12.65 30.39 3.31
CA MET A 1 -13.08 29.04 3.72
C MET A 1 -12.54 28.05 2.69
N SER A 2 -11.32 27.56 2.91
CA SER A 2 -10.68 26.55 2.07
C SER A 2 -11.27 25.17 2.39
N ASN A 3 -11.69 24.44 1.36
CA ASN A 3 -12.34 23.13 1.43
C ASN A 3 -11.46 22.10 2.17
N THR A 4 -11.78 21.76 3.42
CA THR A 4 -10.99 20.86 4.28
C THR A 4 -11.47 19.39 4.26
N SER A 5 -11.87 18.81 3.13
CA SER A 5 -12.44 17.44 3.20
C SER A 5 -12.31 16.52 1.98
N GLN A 6 -11.63 16.89 0.89
CA GLN A 6 -11.39 15.95 -0.21
C GLN A 6 -9.91 15.55 -0.25
N PRO A 7 -9.60 14.24 -0.11
CA PRO A 7 -8.28 13.72 -0.44
C PRO A 7 -7.92 14.17 -1.86
N ASP A 8 -6.67 14.57 -2.08
CA ASP A 8 -6.21 14.84 -3.44
C ASP A 8 -6.49 13.59 -4.29
N ARG A 9 -7.11 13.77 -5.46
CA ARG A 9 -7.43 12.68 -6.38
C ARG A 9 -6.17 11.89 -6.75
N ASN A 10 -5.02 12.55 -6.80
CA ASN A 10 -3.74 11.90 -7.04
C ASN A 10 -3.31 11.04 -5.84
N LEU A 11 -3.48 11.54 -4.61
CA LEU A 11 -3.20 10.78 -3.40
C LEU A 11 -4.05 9.51 -3.33
N ALA A 12 -5.34 9.60 -3.63
CA ALA A 12 -6.22 8.43 -3.65
C ALA A 12 -5.75 7.36 -4.65
N LEU A 13 -5.33 7.77 -5.85
CA LEU A 13 -4.81 6.85 -6.87
C LEU A 13 -3.45 6.26 -6.49
N GLU A 14 -2.59 7.03 -5.82
CA GLU A 14 -1.30 6.54 -5.31
C GLU A 14 -1.51 5.49 -4.20
N LEU A 15 -2.48 5.69 -3.31
CA LEU A 15 -2.83 4.71 -2.28
C LEU A 15 -3.44 3.42 -2.85
N VAL A 16 -4.23 3.50 -3.92
CA VAL A 16 -4.71 2.31 -4.63
C VAL A 16 -3.52 1.47 -5.12
N ARG A 17 -2.52 2.10 -5.75
CA ARG A 17 -1.30 1.40 -6.21
C ARG A 17 -0.52 0.76 -5.07
N VAL A 18 -0.44 1.40 -3.90
CA VAL A 18 0.15 0.81 -2.69
C VAL A 18 -0.55 -0.50 -2.34
N THR A 19 -1.88 -0.50 -2.32
CA THR A 19 -2.66 -1.70 -1.97
C THR A 19 -2.57 -2.82 -3.01
N GLU A 20 -2.51 -2.47 -4.31
CA GLU A 20 -2.28 -3.42 -5.39
C GLU A 20 -0.92 -4.12 -5.25
N ALA A 21 0.14 -3.35 -5.01
CA ALA A 21 1.48 -3.89 -4.80
C ALA A 21 1.55 -4.83 -3.59
N ALA A 22 0.89 -4.45 -2.49
CA ALA A 22 0.77 -5.27 -1.30
C ALA A 22 0.09 -6.61 -1.57
N ALA A 23 -1.07 -6.56 -2.26
CA ALA A 23 -1.83 -7.75 -2.62
C ALA A 23 -1.03 -8.67 -3.54
N MET A 24 -0.36 -8.13 -4.55
CA MET A 24 0.51 -8.90 -5.44
C MET A 24 1.71 -9.53 -4.71
N ALA A 25 2.27 -8.84 -3.71
CA ALA A 25 3.36 -9.37 -2.91
C ALA A 25 2.91 -10.52 -1.99
N ALA A 26 1.77 -10.35 -1.31
CA ALA A 26 1.15 -11.36 -0.46
C ALA A 26 0.69 -12.59 -1.27
N ALA A 27 0.11 -12.39 -2.45
CA ALA A 27 -0.46 -13.47 -3.27
C ALA A 27 0.56 -14.55 -3.63
N ARG A 28 1.86 -14.21 -3.73
CA ARG A 28 2.94 -15.21 -3.97
C ARG A 28 3.09 -16.24 -2.85
N TRP A 29 2.55 -15.95 -1.67
CA TRP A 29 2.60 -16.82 -0.49
C TRP A 29 1.30 -17.59 -0.22
N MET A 30 0.28 -17.41 -1.07
CA MET A 30 -0.99 -18.12 -0.94
C MET A 30 -0.77 -19.64 -0.95
N GLY A 31 -1.34 -20.34 0.03
CA GLY A 31 -1.25 -21.80 0.15
C GLY A 31 0.10 -22.35 0.64
N LYS A 32 1.09 -21.50 0.95
CA LYS A 32 2.41 -21.96 1.44
C LYS A 32 2.45 -22.28 2.95
N GLY A 33 1.41 -21.93 3.70
CA GLY A 33 1.37 -22.12 5.16
C GLY A 33 2.31 -21.20 5.96
N ASP A 34 3.02 -20.28 5.28
CA ASP A 34 3.96 -19.34 5.91
C ASP A 34 3.33 -17.94 5.99
N ARG A 35 2.58 -17.71 7.07
CA ARG A 35 1.91 -16.43 7.33
C ARG A 35 2.91 -15.28 7.52
N ASN A 36 3.99 -15.51 8.26
CA ASN A 36 4.93 -14.45 8.61
C ASN A 36 5.66 -13.92 7.37
N ALA A 37 6.06 -14.81 6.45
CA ALA A 37 6.66 -14.38 5.19
C ALA A 37 5.65 -13.68 4.27
N CYS A 38 4.39 -14.12 4.25
CA CYS A 38 3.31 -13.45 3.54
C CYS A 38 3.09 -12.01 4.05
N ASP A 39 2.95 -11.85 5.36
CA ASP A 39 2.72 -10.56 6.02
C ASP A 39 3.92 -9.63 5.80
N LYS A 40 5.15 -10.16 5.95
CA LYS A 40 6.37 -9.39 5.68
C LYS A 40 6.45 -8.91 4.23
N ALA A 41 6.17 -9.78 3.25
CA ALA A 41 6.19 -9.41 1.84
C ALA A 41 5.19 -8.29 1.51
N ALA A 42 3.99 -8.32 2.12
CA ALA A 42 2.99 -7.28 1.96
C ALA A 42 3.44 -5.94 2.57
N VAL A 43 3.95 -5.97 3.81
CA VAL A 43 4.42 -4.78 4.53
C VAL A 43 5.62 -4.14 3.84
N ASP A 44 6.59 -4.93 3.40
CA ASP A 44 7.78 -4.43 2.70
C ASP A 44 7.38 -3.72 1.40
N ALA A 45 6.44 -4.29 0.64
CA ALA A 45 5.91 -3.67 -0.58
C ALA A 45 5.15 -2.37 -0.28
N MET A 46 4.26 -2.37 0.73
CA MET A 46 3.53 -1.17 1.13
C MET A 46 4.48 -0.05 1.55
N ARG A 47 5.50 -0.38 2.37
CA ARG A 47 6.45 0.60 2.88
C ARG A 47 7.29 1.23 1.77
N LEU A 48 7.73 0.42 0.80
CA LEU A 48 8.48 0.93 -0.34
C LEU A 48 7.66 1.95 -1.14
N LEU A 49 6.39 1.66 -1.41
CA LEU A 49 5.54 2.56 -2.22
C LEU A 49 5.06 3.76 -1.42
N LEU A 50 4.68 3.61 -0.15
CA LEU A 50 4.26 4.72 0.70
C LEU A 50 5.36 5.79 0.83
N ASN A 51 6.62 5.39 0.89
CA ASN A 51 7.75 6.32 0.92
C ASN A 51 7.89 7.17 -0.38
N THR A 52 7.17 6.83 -1.44
CA THR A 52 7.16 7.59 -2.71
C THR A 52 5.94 8.50 -2.85
N VAL A 53 4.94 8.34 -1.99
CA VAL A 53 3.71 9.15 -1.98
C VAL A 53 4.02 10.49 -1.32
N SER A 54 3.67 11.59 -1.97
CA SER A 54 3.84 12.93 -1.41
C SER A 54 2.74 13.22 -0.38
N MET A 55 2.91 12.70 0.84
CA MET A 55 2.00 12.86 1.96
C MET A 55 2.75 13.09 3.28
N ASP A 56 2.08 13.73 4.23
CA ASP A 56 2.48 13.78 5.65
C ASP A 56 1.55 12.84 6.42
N GLY A 57 2.10 11.70 6.88
CA GLY A 57 1.33 10.54 7.32
C GLY A 57 1.91 9.84 8.53
#